data_AF-A0A7C6UN17-F1
#
_entry.id   AF-A0A7C6UN17-F1
#
_cell.length_a   1.000
_cell.length_b   1.000
_cell.length_c   1.000
_cell.angle_alpha   90.00
_cell.angle_beta   90.00
_cell.angle_gamma   90.00
#
_symmetry.space_group_name_H-M   'P 1'
#
loop_
_entity.id
_entity.type
_entity.pdbx_description
1 polymer ?
#
loop_
_entity_poly.entity_id
_entity_poly.type
_entity_poly.pdbx_seq_one_letter_code
_entity_poly.pdbx_strand_id
1 'polypeptide(L)'
;VDFVIEAPKPFYVEPLFTRDPALITDVQILMAMMALKGIYGEYGVQSMNHGIGFATAAIELLLPTYGEELGLKGKVCSYFALNPHPTLIPAIESGFVKSIHCFGGELGMEEYVQARSDIFFIGPDGTMRSNRANAQVAGLYAMDMFIGGTLQIDKHGNSSTATANRIAGFGGACNMGCDAKGRRHSSEAWLKCGSEYGVQEEQIGPMVRGKKLVVQMVETFGDKLVPAFVDELDALKLQENANLDLPPVMIYSDDLTHIVTEEGIAYMHKCSNMQEKMAAIRAVAGYTDIGLQENPNETKALREKGIVKTPADLGIDLAKANRSLLAAKNIKDLVDWSGGLYNPPARFRNW
;
A
#
# COMPACT_ATOMS: atom_id res chain seq x y z
N VAL A 1 -9.74 26.29 23.84
CA VAL A 1 -9.78 25.30 24.94
C VAL A 1 -10.59 25.94 26.04
N ASP A 2 -11.83 25.48 26.23
CA ASP A 2 -12.73 26.06 27.23
C ASP A 2 -12.44 25.51 28.64
N PHE A 3 -12.09 24.22 28.74
CA PHE A 3 -11.70 23.55 29.99
C PHE A 3 -10.58 22.54 29.76
N VAL A 4 -9.82 22.24 30.83
CA VAL A 4 -8.84 21.16 30.90
C VAL A 4 -9.18 20.28 32.10
N ILE A 5 -9.21 18.97 31.90
CA ILE A 5 -9.49 17.98 32.95
C ILE A 5 -8.29 17.03 33.02
N GLU A 6 -7.70 16.90 34.19
CA GLU A 6 -6.64 15.91 34.43
C GLU A 6 -7.26 14.50 34.45
N ALA A 7 -6.79 13.64 33.55
CA ALA A 7 -7.22 12.26 33.50
C ALA A 7 -6.57 11.45 34.64
N PRO A 8 -7.25 10.44 35.21
CA PRO A 8 -6.70 9.62 36.31
C PRO A 8 -5.51 8.74 35.90
N LYS A 9 -5.24 8.65 34.59
CA LYS A 9 -4.12 7.92 33.99
C LYS A 9 -3.76 8.55 32.63
N PRO A 10 -2.54 8.32 32.11
CA PRO A 10 -2.20 8.71 30.75
C PRO A 10 -3.21 8.18 29.73
N PHE A 11 -3.44 8.96 28.67
CA PHE A 11 -4.35 8.56 27.60
C PHE A 11 -3.83 7.30 26.91
N TYR A 12 -4.75 6.46 26.45
CA TYR A 12 -4.40 5.20 25.79
C TYR A 12 -3.90 5.46 24.37
N VAL A 13 -2.81 4.78 23.99
CA VAL A 13 -2.27 4.79 22.63
C VAL A 13 -2.14 3.34 22.16
N GLU A 14 -2.83 3.02 21.07
CA GLU A 14 -2.73 1.73 20.41
C GLU A 14 -1.52 1.73 19.45
N PRO A 15 -0.63 0.72 19.49
CA PRO A 15 0.40 0.53 18.47
C PRO A 15 -0.23 -0.06 17.21
N LEU A 16 -1.05 0.77 16.54
CA LEU A 16 -1.91 0.33 15.45
C LEU A 16 -1.07 -0.13 14.25
N PHE A 17 -0.03 0.62 13.89
CA PHE A 17 0.75 0.40 12.67
C PHE A 17 1.97 -0.51 12.87
N THR A 18 2.39 -0.75 14.11
CA THR A 18 3.47 -1.69 14.41
C THR A 18 3.12 -3.09 13.89
N ARG A 19 4.01 -3.65 13.05
CA ARG A 19 3.94 -5.02 12.55
C ARG A 19 5.22 -5.75 12.93
N ASP A 20 5.09 -6.91 13.53
CA ASP A 20 6.23 -7.75 13.87
C ASP A 20 6.79 -8.39 12.59
N PRO A 21 8.04 -8.07 12.17
CA PRO A 21 8.64 -8.71 11.01
C PRO A 21 8.70 -10.23 11.16
N ALA A 22 8.61 -10.76 12.39
CA ALA A 22 8.55 -12.17 12.66
C ALA A 22 7.36 -12.87 11.98
N LEU A 23 6.31 -12.14 11.60
CA LEU A 23 5.07 -12.68 11.02
C LEU A 23 4.97 -12.46 9.50
N ILE A 24 5.95 -11.82 8.87
CA ILE A 24 5.98 -11.64 7.41
C ILE A 24 6.24 -12.99 6.73
N THR A 25 5.41 -13.30 5.74
CA THR A 25 5.46 -14.55 4.98
C THR A 25 6.30 -14.41 3.70
N ASP A 26 6.76 -15.53 3.16
CA ASP A 26 7.48 -15.58 1.88
C ASP A 26 6.61 -15.07 0.71
N VAL A 27 5.29 -15.30 0.77
CA VAL A 27 4.32 -14.76 -0.20
C VAL A 27 4.30 -13.23 -0.17
N GLN A 28 4.29 -12.62 1.02
CA GLN A 28 4.33 -11.16 1.17
C GLN A 28 5.66 -10.57 0.67
N ILE A 29 6.77 -11.31 0.84
CA ILE A 29 8.07 -10.94 0.29
C ILE A 29 8.05 -10.99 -1.24
N LEU A 30 7.47 -12.03 -1.83
CA LEU A 30 7.30 -12.13 -3.30
C LEU A 30 6.50 -10.95 -3.85
N MET A 31 5.35 -10.65 -3.26
CA MET A 31 4.53 -9.51 -3.66
C MET A 31 5.27 -8.18 -3.48
N ALA A 32 6.05 -8.03 -2.40
CA ALA A 32 6.86 -6.83 -2.16
C ALA A 32 7.98 -6.66 -3.21
N MET A 33 8.63 -7.75 -3.63
CA MET A 33 9.59 -7.74 -4.72
C MET A 33 8.93 -7.30 -6.04
N MET A 34 7.73 -7.83 -6.33
CA MET A 34 6.96 -7.45 -7.50
C MET A 34 6.57 -5.96 -7.47
N ALA A 35 6.08 -5.47 -6.33
CA ALA A 35 5.75 -4.06 -6.16
C ALA A 35 6.99 -3.19 -6.40
N LEU A 36 8.11 -3.47 -5.73
CA LEU A 36 9.35 -2.68 -5.89
C LEU A 36 9.85 -2.64 -7.34
N LYS A 37 9.80 -3.77 -8.06
CA LYS A 37 10.32 -3.85 -9.43
C LYS A 37 9.32 -3.35 -10.49
N GLY A 38 8.09 -3.86 -10.46
CA GLY A 38 7.06 -3.61 -11.47
C GLY A 38 6.22 -2.36 -11.24
N ILE A 39 6.31 -1.72 -10.07
CA ILE A 39 5.58 -0.49 -9.80
C ILE A 39 6.54 0.63 -9.38
N TYR A 40 7.29 0.44 -8.30
CA TYR A 40 8.09 1.55 -7.76
C TYR A 40 9.22 1.92 -8.73
N GLY A 41 10.01 0.93 -9.14
CA GLY A 41 11.07 1.10 -10.14
C GLY A 41 10.53 1.42 -11.53
N GLU A 42 9.42 0.81 -11.94
CA GLU A 42 8.83 1.04 -13.26
C GLU A 42 8.32 2.48 -13.43
N TYR A 43 7.67 3.04 -12.42
CA TYR A 43 7.10 4.41 -12.50
C TYR A 43 7.97 5.48 -11.86
N GLY A 44 9.12 5.13 -11.25
CA GLY A 44 9.98 6.10 -10.56
C GLY A 44 9.26 6.77 -9.39
N VAL A 45 8.50 6.00 -8.60
CA VAL A 45 7.59 6.55 -7.56
C VAL A 45 8.41 7.24 -6.46
N GLN A 46 8.29 8.58 -6.36
CA GLN A 46 9.07 9.37 -5.40
C GLN A 46 8.37 9.53 -4.06
N SER A 47 7.05 9.75 -4.10
CA SER A 47 6.25 10.08 -2.93
C SER A 47 5.05 9.12 -2.76
N MET A 48 4.86 8.56 -1.57
CA MET A 48 3.81 7.57 -1.35
C MET A 48 3.21 7.54 0.06
N ASN A 49 2.08 6.85 0.16
CA ASN A 49 1.59 6.28 1.41
C ASN A 49 1.52 4.75 1.31
N HIS A 50 1.94 4.09 2.38
CA HIS A 50 1.63 2.69 2.62
C HIS A 50 0.41 2.57 3.53
N GLY A 51 -0.58 1.82 3.06
CA GLY A 51 -1.64 1.28 3.87
C GLY A 51 -1.06 0.33 4.91
N ILE A 52 -1.82 0.14 5.99
CA ILE A 52 -1.44 -0.74 7.08
C ILE A 52 -1.49 -2.22 6.68
N GLY A 53 -0.45 -3.00 6.96
CA GLY A 53 -0.45 -4.44 6.68
C GLY A 53 0.95 -5.05 6.67
N PHE A 54 1.04 -6.39 6.70
CA PHE A 54 2.32 -7.09 6.57
C PHE A 54 2.91 -7.00 5.16
N ALA A 55 2.05 -6.95 4.14
CA ALA A 55 2.48 -6.82 2.74
C ALA A 55 3.26 -5.53 2.47
N THR A 56 2.79 -4.39 3.00
CA THR A 56 3.50 -3.10 2.89
C THR A 56 4.69 -3.02 3.84
N ALA A 57 4.63 -3.61 5.04
CA ALA A 57 5.79 -3.74 5.92
C ALA A 57 6.93 -4.55 5.26
N ALA A 58 6.60 -5.58 4.48
CA ALA A 58 7.59 -6.31 3.69
C ALA A 58 8.27 -5.40 2.66
N ILE A 59 7.53 -4.53 1.96
CA ILE A 59 8.12 -3.53 1.05
C ILE A 59 9.12 -2.64 1.79
N GLU A 60 8.73 -2.09 2.96
CA GLU A 60 9.59 -1.22 3.76
C GLU A 60 10.91 -1.90 4.14
N LEU A 61 10.85 -3.16 4.56
CA LEU A 61 12.01 -3.97 4.96
C LEU A 61 12.84 -4.50 3.79
N LEU A 62 12.30 -4.48 2.57
CA LEU A 62 13.01 -4.88 1.35
C LEU A 62 13.72 -3.70 0.69
N LEU A 63 13.41 -2.44 1.04
CA LEU A 63 14.09 -1.28 0.46
C LEU A 63 15.62 -1.36 0.62
N PRO A 64 16.18 -1.59 1.83
CA PRO A 64 17.64 -1.66 2.02
C PRO A 64 18.33 -2.89 1.42
N THR A 65 17.57 -3.87 0.97
CA THR A 65 18.10 -5.15 0.47
C THR A 65 17.80 -5.30 -1.01
N TYR A 66 16.60 -5.75 -1.35
CA TYR A 66 16.17 -5.94 -2.72
C TYR A 66 16.05 -4.62 -3.48
N GLY A 67 15.62 -3.53 -2.82
CA GLY A 67 15.62 -2.19 -3.41
C GLY A 67 17.04 -1.71 -3.77
N GLU A 68 18.04 -2.03 -2.95
CA GLU A 68 19.45 -1.75 -3.23
C GLU A 68 19.98 -2.64 -4.37
N GLU A 69 19.63 -3.94 -4.42
CA GLU A 69 19.96 -4.85 -5.53
C GLU A 69 19.43 -4.32 -6.88
N LEU A 70 18.24 -3.70 -6.86
CA LEU A 70 17.63 -3.05 -8.03
C LEU A 70 18.19 -1.65 -8.31
N GLY A 71 19.08 -1.11 -7.46
CA GLY A 71 19.66 0.22 -7.61
C GLY A 71 18.63 1.35 -7.48
N LEU A 72 17.64 1.18 -6.60
CA LEU A 72 16.51 2.09 -6.42
C LEU A 72 16.77 3.21 -5.41
N LYS A 73 17.82 3.11 -4.60
CA LYS A 73 18.17 4.12 -3.60
C LYS A 73 18.33 5.50 -4.24
N GLY A 74 17.62 6.50 -3.70
CA GLY A 74 17.59 7.88 -4.21
C GLY A 74 16.77 8.06 -5.50
N LYS A 75 16.20 7.00 -6.08
CA LYS A 75 15.38 7.03 -7.30
C LYS A 75 13.90 6.75 -7.06
N VAL A 76 13.55 6.22 -5.89
CA VAL A 76 12.17 5.98 -5.45
C VAL A 76 12.10 6.19 -3.93
N CYS A 77 10.89 6.15 -3.36
CA CYS A 77 10.68 6.09 -1.90
C CYS A 77 11.35 7.20 -1.09
N SER A 78 11.40 8.43 -1.61
CA SER A 78 12.05 9.54 -0.92
C SER A 78 11.14 10.25 0.08
N TYR A 79 9.82 10.29 -0.19
CA TYR A 79 8.88 11.10 0.58
C TYR A 79 7.67 10.28 1.01
N PHE A 80 7.30 10.36 2.28
CA PHE A 80 6.17 9.60 2.82
C PHE A 80 5.16 10.50 3.52
N ALA A 81 3.89 10.25 3.26
CA ALA A 81 2.82 10.55 4.21
C ALA A 81 2.53 9.25 4.98
N LEU A 82 3.12 9.05 6.16
CA LEU A 82 3.09 7.78 6.87
C LEU A 82 3.25 7.98 8.37
N ASN A 83 2.65 7.12 9.20
CA ASN A 83 3.03 7.07 10.62
C ASN A 83 4.50 6.63 10.75
N PRO A 84 5.17 6.89 11.89
CA PRO A 84 6.54 6.43 12.09
C PRO A 84 6.56 4.91 12.30
N HIS A 85 6.46 4.15 11.19
CA HIS A 85 6.47 2.69 11.21
C HIS A 85 7.85 2.19 11.68
N PRO A 86 7.91 1.32 12.71
CA PRO A 86 9.17 0.70 13.10
C PRO A 86 9.82 -0.08 11.96
N THR A 87 9.02 -0.69 11.08
CA THR A 87 9.48 -1.44 9.90
C THR A 87 10.17 -0.58 8.85
N LEU A 88 10.04 0.74 8.90
CA LEU A 88 10.73 1.68 8.01
C LEU A 88 12.10 2.12 8.56
N ILE A 89 12.43 1.82 9.83
CA ILE A 89 13.72 2.19 10.44
C ILE A 89 14.90 1.77 9.55
N PRO A 90 15.00 0.52 9.05
CA PRO A 90 16.14 0.14 8.20
C PRO A 90 16.25 0.96 6.92
N ALA A 91 15.13 1.37 6.32
CA ALA A 91 15.12 2.22 5.12
C ALA A 91 15.56 3.66 5.40
N ILE A 92 15.20 4.19 6.58
CA ILE A 92 15.66 5.50 7.04
C ILE A 92 17.17 5.47 7.25
N GLU A 93 17.67 4.53 8.06
CA GLU A 93 19.10 4.41 8.36
C GLU A 93 19.95 4.08 7.13
N SER A 94 19.37 3.39 6.15
CA SER A 94 20.02 3.11 4.87
C SER A 94 19.94 4.26 3.88
N GLY A 95 19.32 5.40 4.22
CA GLY A 95 19.28 6.62 3.40
C GLY A 95 18.36 6.53 2.18
N PHE A 96 17.33 5.69 2.20
CA PHE A 96 16.27 5.71 1.18
C PHE A 96 15.32 6.89 1.40
N VAL A 97 14.96 7.12 2.66
CA VAL A 97 13.94 8.08 3.05
C VAL A 97 14.55 9.46 3.27
N LYS A 98 13.90 10.50 2.72
CA LYS A 98 14.29 11.90 2.93
C LYS A 98 13.35 12.67 3.84
N SER A 99 12.05 12.33 3.82
CA SER A 99 11.08 13.00 4.68
C SER A 99 9.85 12.16 4.92
N ILE A 100 9.33 12.22 6.15
CA ILE A 100 8.08 11.58 6.57
C ILE A 100 7.21 12.60 7.29
N HIS A 101 6.03 12.90 6.73
CA HIS A 101 5.00 13.67 7.42
C HIS A 101 3.95 12.75 8.04
N CYS A 102 3.87 12.74 9.37
CA CYS A 102 3.11 11.75 10.13
C CYS A 102 1.64 12.11 10.35
N PHE A 103 0.74 11.11 10.23
CA PHE A 103 -0.66 11.24 10.62
C PHE A 103 -0.82 11.32 12.15
N GLY A 104 -0.04 10.50 12.86
CA GLY A 104 0.02 10.35 14.31
C GLY A 104 1.39 9.84 14.75
N GLY A 105 1.53 9.53 16.04
CA GLY A 105 2.68 8.78 16.55
C GLY A 105 2.48 7.27 16.51
N GLU A 106 3.54 6.55 16.82
CA GLU A 106 3.52 5.10 17.02
C GLU A 106 4.24 4.81 18.34
N LEU A 107 3.64 3.96 19.18
CA LEU A 107 4.11 3.76 20.55
C LEU A 107 5.52 3.17 20.57
N GLY A 108 6.45 3.84 21.25
CA GLY A 108 7.85 3.43 21.36
C GLY A 108 8.79 4.07 20.34
N MET A 109 8.26 4.81 19.36
CA MET A 109 9.06 5.48 18.33
C MET A 109 9.47 6.91 18.71
N GLU A 110 9.07 7.41 19.88
CA GLU A 110 9.20 8.82 20.25
C GLU A 110 10.66 9.29 20.26
N GLU A 111 11.57 8.54 20.90
CA GLU A 111 12.99 8.89 20.98
C GLU A 111 13.68 8.77 19.62
N TYR A 112 13.37 7.73 18.85
CA TYR A 112 13.91 7.55 17.51
C TYR A 112 13.51 8.71 16.57
N VAL A 113 12.23 9.09 16.60
CA VAL A 113 11.72 10.22 15.80
C VAL A 113 12.38 11.53 16.21
N GLN A 114 12.52 11.78 17.51
CA GLN A 114 13.20 12.98 18.02
C GLN A 114 14.67 13.06 17.57
N ALA A 115 15.35 11.91 17.47
CA ALA A 115 16.73 11.81 17.01
C ALA A 115 16.91 11.91 15.49
N ARG A 116 15.83 12.10 14.72
CA ARG A 116 15.82 12.15 13.24
C ARG A 116 15.03 13.37 12.74
N SER A 117 15.40 14.56 13.22
CA SER A 117 14.75 15.83 12.88
C SER A 117 14.97 16.31 11.44
N ASP A 118 15.91 15.68 10.73
CA ASP A 118 16.13 15.82 9.29
C ASP A 118 15.10 15.05 8.45
N ILE A 119 14.49 14.00 9.01
CA ILE A 119 13.49 13.15 8.36
C ILE A 119 12.08 13.50 8.80
N PHE A 120 11.86 13.68 10.10
CA PHE A 120 10.56 13.92 10.70
C PHE A 120 10.31 15.39 11.01
N PHE A 121 9.04 15.77 11.08
CA PHE A 121 8.62 17.13 11.41
C PHE A 121 8.63 17.32 12.94
N ILE A 122 9.71 17.90 13.45
CA ILE A 122 9.94 18.15 14.87
C ILE A 122 9.76 19.63 15.20
N GLY A 123 9.05 19.94 16.29
CA GLY A 123 8.87 21.30 16.76
C GLY A 123 10.14 21.87 17.44
N PRO A 124 10.20 23.18 17.71
CA PRO A 124 11.33 23.80 18.41
C PRO A 124 11.59 23.23 19.81
N ASP A 125 10.59 22.59 20.42
CA ASP A 125 10.65 21.89 21.69
C ASP A 125 11.21 20.46 21.59
N GLY A 126 11.59 20.01 20.40
CA GLY A 126 12.17 18.69 20.16
C GLY A 126 11.16 17.56 20.04
N THR A 127 9.84 17.83 20.05
CA THR A 127 8.81 16.78 19.94
C THR A 127 8.18 16.73 18.55
N MET A 128 7.76 15.54 18.12
CA MET A 128 7.12 15.34 16.82
C MET A 128 5.79 16.10 16.72
N ARG A 129 5.55 16.71 15.56
CA ARG A 129 4.29 17.38 15.22
C ARG A 129 3.53 16.59 14.15
N SER A 130 2.87 15.52 14.58
CA SER A 130 1.93 14.81 13.70
C SER A 130 0.69 15.65 13.42
N ASN A 131 0.15 15.57 12.22
CA ASN A 131 -1.12 16.21 11.87
C ASN A 131 -1.86 15.36 10.84
N ARG A 132 -2.90 14.64 11.29
CA ARG A 132 -3.69 13.76 10.45
C ARG A 132 -4.37 14.49 9.29
N ALA A 133 -4.90 15.69 9.50
CA ALA A 133 -5.55 16.45 8.43
C ALA A 133 -4.55 16.81 7.34
N ASN A 134 -3.41 17.41 7.70
CA ASN A 134 -2.38 17.80 6.73
C ASN A 134 -1.78 16.58 6.04
N ALA A 135 -1.51 15.50 6.77
CA ALA A 135 -0.98 14.26 6.22
C ALA A 135 -1.97 13.61 5.22
N GLN A 136 -3.27 13.66 5.49
CA GLN A 136 -4.31 13.19 4.55
C GLN A 136 -4.39 14.07 3.30
N VAL A 137 -4.28 15.40 3.44
CA VAL A 137 -4.24 16.31 2.29
C VAL A 137 -3.01 16.04 1.42
N ALA A 138 -1.83 15.87 2.03
CA ALA A 138 -0.62 15.48 1.32
C ALA A 138 -0.77 14.09 0.67
N GLY A 139 -1.33 13.13 1.40
CA GLY A 139 -1.64 11.78 0.90
C GLY A 139 -2.52 11.79 -0.34
N LEU A 140 -3.52 12.68 -0.40
CA LEU A 140 -4.41 12.83 -1.55
C LEU A 140 -3.73 13.56 -2.72
N TYR A 141 -3.16 14.74 -2.47
CA TYR A 141 -2.74 15.66 -3.53
C TYR A 141 -1.26 15.59 -3.90
N ALA A 142 -0.36 15.29 -2.96
CA ALA A 142 1.09 15.44 -3.11
C ALA A 142 1.86 14.10 -3.23
N MET A 143 1.18 12.97 -3.06
CA MET A 143 1.78 11.64 -3.24
C MET A 143 1.55 11.12 -4.66
N ASP A 144 2.58 10.50 -5.23
CA ASP A 144 2.48 9.77 -6.50
C ASP A 144 1.61 8.53 -6.36
N MET A 145 1.70 7.86 -5.20
CA MET A 145 1.10 6.54 -5.02
C MET A 145 0.47 6.31 -3.65
N PHE A 146 -0.62 5.55 -3.65
CA PHE A 146 -1.12 4.80 -2.50
C PHE A 146 -1.05 3.29 -2.81
N ILE A 147 -0.63 2.51 -1.82
CA ILE A 147 -0.67 1.04 -1.87
C ILE A 147 -1.20 0.49 -0.56
N GLY A 148 -2.18 -0.39 -0.61
CA GLY A 148 -2.77 -1.01 0.58
C GLY A 148 -3.42 -2.35 0.27
N GLY A 149 -3.83 -3.05 1.33
CA GLY A 149 -4.62 -4.28 1.21
C GLY A 149 -6.12 -4.05 1.36
N THR A 150 -6.88 -5.11 1.09
CA THR A 150 -8.34 -5.18 1.23
C THR A 150 -8.74 -6.59 1.66
N LEU A 151 -10.00 -6.79 2.06
CA LEU A 151 -10.54 -8.13 2.34
C LEU A 151 -11.17 -8.76 1.10
N GLN A 152 -11.85 -7.97 0.28
CA GLN A 152 -12.49 -8.44 -0.95
C GLN A 152 -12.19 -7.50 -2.13
N ILE A 153 -12.11 -8.09 -3.32
CA ILE A 153 -12.12 -7.45 -4.64
C ILE A 153 -13.17 -8.19 -5.49
N ASP A 154 -14.11 -7.46 -6.09
CA ASP A 154 -15.08 -8.07 -7.01
C ASP A 154 -14.50 -8.27 -8.43
N LYS A 155 -15.25 -8.99 -9.28
CA LYS A 155 -14.88 -9.19 -10.69
C LYS A 155 -14.69 -7.90 -11.50
N HIS A 156 -15.19 -6.76 -11.01
CA HIS A 156 -15.05 -5.46 -11.65
C HIS A 156 -13.85 -4.67 -11.13
N GLY A 157 -13.23 -5.10 -10.01
CA GLY A 157 -12.10 -4.43 -9.37
C GLY A 157 -12.49 -3.46 -8.26
N ASN A 158 -13.75 -3.43 -7.82
CA ASN A 158 -14.13 -2.70 -6.61
C ASN A 158 -13.64 -3.46 -5.38
N SER A 159 -13.20 -2.74 -4.36
CA SER A 159 -12.62 -3.37 -3.17
C SER A 159 -13.22 -2.83 -1.87
N SER A 160 -13.36 -3.71 -0.88
CA SER A 160 -13.85 -3.35 0.44
C SER A 160 -13.27 -4.21 1.55
N THR A 161 -13.18 -3.62 2.74
CA THR A 161 -12.92 -4.30 4.01
C THR A 161 -14.22 -4.62 4.77
N ALA A 162 -15.37 -4.18 4.28
CA ALA A 162 -16.66 -4.54 4.85
C ALA A 162 -16.94 -6.04 4.66
N THR A 163 -17.52 -6.68 5.68
CA THR A 163 -18.10 -8.02 5.55
C THR A 163 -19.61 -7.94 5.76
N ALA A 164 -20.35 -9.00 5.42
CA ALA A 164 -21.82 -8.96 5.39
C ALA A 164 -22.47 -8.51 6.71
N ASN A 165 -21.76 -8.68 7.84
CA ASN A 165 -22.24 -8.37 9.19
C ASN A 165 -21.36 -7.35 9.94
N ARG A 166 -20.30 -6.82 9.32
CA ARG A 166 -19.35 -5.92 10.01
C ARG A 166 -19.01 -4.72 9.15
N ILE A 167 -19.30 -3.54 9.69
CA ILE A 167 -18.75 -2.28 9.22
C ILE A 167 -17.29 -2.22 9.68
N ALA A 168 -16.35 -2.60 8.81
CA ALA A 168 -14.97 -2.17 8.97
C ALA A 168 -14.88 -0.71 8.49
N GLY A 169 -14.53 0.22 9.37
CA GLY A 169 -14.34 1.62 8.96
C GLY A 169 -13.22 1.73 7.93
N PHE A 170 -13.37 2.64 6.96
CA PHE A 170 -12.41 2.80 5.87
C PHE A 170 -11.05 3.41 6.27
N GLY A 171 -11.01 4.08 7.42
CA GLY A 171 -9.84 4.85 7.83
C GLY A 171 -9.45 5.91 6.77
N GLY A 172 -8.18 5.94 6.39
CA GLY A 172 -7.66 6.84 5.37
C GLY A 172 -7.71 6.31 3.94
N ALA A 173 -8.15 5.05 3.74
CA ALA A 173 -8.02 4.37 2.46
C ALA A 173 -8.82 5.04 1.35
N CYS A 174 -10.04 5.49 1.60
CA CYS A 174 -10.85 6.18 0.58
C CYS A 174 -10.24 7.52 0.12
N ASN A 175 -9.54 8.24 1.01
CA ASN A 175 -8.89 9.50 0.66
C ASN A 175 -7.57 9.26 -0.11
N MET A 176 -6.82 8.22 0.23
CA MET A 176 -5.52 7.96 -0.40
C MET A 176 -5.64 7.08 -1.64
N GLY A 177 -6.60 6.17 -1.67
CA GLY A 177 -6.87 5.24 -2.75
C GLY A 177 -7.82 5.77 -3.83
N CYS A 178 -7.83 7.09 -4.05
CA CYS A 178 -8.59 7.71 -5.15
C CYS A 178 -7.69 8.59 -6.02
N ASP A 179 -8.07 8.74 -7.29
CA ASP A 179 -7.43 9.66 -8.21
C ASP A 179 -7.89 11.09 -7.93
N ALA A 180 -6.98 11.93 -7.42
CA ALA A 180 -7.27 13.30 -7.05
C ALA A 180 -7.57 14.17 -8.29
N LYS A 181 -8.82 14.19 -8.77
CA LYS A 181 -9.23 14.92 -9.99
C LYS A 181 -8.96 16.43 -9.94
N GLY A 182 -8.73 17.01 -8.76
CA GLY A 182 -8.30 18.40 -8.58
C GLY A 182 -6.80 18.65 -8.75
N ARG A 183 -5.94 17.63 -8.75
CA ARG A 183 -4.48 17.76 -8.88
C ARG A 183 -4.10 18.30 -10.27
N ARG A 184 -3.16 19.25 -10.31
CA ARG A 184 -2.63 19.83 -11.56
C ARG A 184 -1.10 19.89 -11.63
N HIS A 185 -0.40 19.86 -10.49
CA HIS A 185 1.05 19.79 -10.51
C HIS A 185 1.48 18.40 -11.00
N SER A 186 2.51 18.39 -11.84
CA SER A 186 3.07 17.17 -12.42
C SER A 186 4.09 16.51 -11.49
N SER A 187 4.18 15.20 -11.63
CA SER A 187 5.34 14.39 -11.23
C SER A 187 5.54 13.33 -12.31
N GLU A 188 6.74 12.74 -12.38
CA GLU A 188 7.07 11.75 -13.41
C GLU A 188 6.14 10.53 -13.34
N ALA A 189 5.98 9.94 -12.16
CA ALA A 189 5.10 8.79 -11.95
C ALA A 189 3.64 9.08 -12.33
N TRP A 190 3.13 10.26 -11.94
CA TRP A 190 1.76 10.68 -12.23
C TRP A 190 1.53 10.89 -13.73
N LEU A 191 2.48 11.53 -14.43
CA LEU A 191 2.43 11.73 -15.88
C LEU A 191 2.53 10.40 -16.62
N LYS A 192 3.45 9.52 -16.22
CA LYS A 192 3.63 8.21 -16.84
C LYS A 192 2.37 7.36 -16.72
N CYS A 193 1.82 7.21 -15.51
CA CYS A 193 0.59 6.43 -15.30
C CYS A 193 -0.60 7.01 -16.09
N GLY A 194 -0.71 8.34 -16.19
CA GLY A 194 -1.74 8.96 -17.03
C GLY A 194 -1.56 8.71 -18.51
N SER A 195 -0.33 8.77 -19.03
CA SER A 195 -0.06 8.51 -20.46
C SER A 195 -0.41 7.08 -20.88
N GLU A 196 -0.43 6.15 -19.92
CA GLU A 196 -0.79 4.74 -20.12
C GLU A 196 -2.28 4.46 -19.81
N TYR A 197 -3.08 5.49 -19.48
CA TYR A 197 -4.49 5.29 -19.09
C TYR A 197 -5.39 5.01 -20.32
N GLY A 198 -5.76 3.74 -20.48
CA GLY A 198 -6.35 3.19 -21.72
C GLY A 198 -7.72 3.76 -22.13
N VAL A 199 -8.43 4.43 -21.20
CA VAL A 199 -9.76 5.02 -21.45
C VAL A 199 -9.74 6.56 -21.44
N GLN A 200 -8.56 7.19 -21.43
CA GLN A 200 -8.47 8.63 -21.27
C GLN A 200 -9.09 9.40 -22.42
N GLU A 201 -8.83 8.98 -23.66
CA GLU A 201 -9.37 9.64 -24.85
C GLU A 201 -10.91 9.58 -24.89
N GLU A 202 -11.50 8.45 -24.49
CA GLU A 202 -12.95 8.31 -24.36
C GLU A 202 -13.53 9.24 -23.28
N GLN A 203 -12.81 9.45 -22.17
CA GLN A 203 -13.29 10.26 -21.05
C GLN A 203 -13.14 11.76 -21.25
N ILE A 204 -12.03 12.23 -21.84
CA ILE A 204 -11.69 13.66 -21.89
C ILE A 204 -11.21 14.14 -23.28
N GLY A 205 -11.38 13.32 -24.32
CA GLY A 205 -10.99 13.64 -25.70
C GLY A 205 -9.46 13.74 -25.85
N PRO A 206 -8.93 14.64 -26.69
CA PRO A 206 -7.49 14.73 -26.98
C PRO A 206 -6.67 15.32 -25.82
N MET A 207 -7.29 15.63 -24.69
CA MET A 207 -6.63 16.22 -23.53
C MET A 207 -5.82 15.16 -22.78
N VAL A 208 -4.67 15.56 -22.25
CA VAL A 208 -3.81 14.70 -21.42
C VAL A 208 -3.83 15.13 -19.96
N ARG A 209 -3.88 14.14 -19.06
CA ARG A 209 -3.82 14.28 -17.61
C ARG A 209 -3.07 13.08 -17.04
N GLY A 210 -2.30 13.32 -15.99
CA GLY A 210 -1.76 12.22 -15.20
C GLY A 210 -2.83 11.48 -14.39
N LYS A 211 -2.43 10.38 -13.77
CA LYS A 211 -3.27 9.59 -12.85
C LYS A 211 -2.43 9.18 -11.65
N LYS A 212 -2.98 9.33 -10.45
CA LYS A 212 -2.31 8.84 -9.24
C LYS A 212 -2.26 7.32 -9.27
N LEU A 213 -1.15 6.73 -8.85
CA LEU A 213 -1.06 5.29 -8.69
C LEU A 213 -1.85 4.87 -7.45
N VAL A 214 -2.87 4.04 -7.65
CA VAL A 214 -3.67 3.39 -6.60
C VAL A 214 -3.49 1.89 -6.75
N VAL A 215 -2.87 1.26 -5.77
CA VAL A 215 -2.47 -0.15 -5.81
C VAL A 215 -3.21 -0.92 -4.72
N GLN A 216 -3.89 -2.00 -5.12
CA GLN A 216 -4.37 -3.02 -4.20
C GLN A 216 -3.36 -4.17 -4.17
N MET A 217 -2.86 -4.50 -3.00
CA MET A 217 -1.91 -5.59 -2.78
C MET A 217 -2.55 -6.60 -1.83
N VAL A 218 -2.90 -7.78 -2.34
CA VAL A 218 -3.71 -8.76 -1.63
C VAL A 218 -3.31 -10.18 -2.07
N GLU A 219 -3.23 -11.10 -1.11
CA GLU A 219 -3.07 -12.53 -1.40
C GLU A 219 -4.39 -13.07 -1.98
N THR A 220 -4.37 -14.02 -2.93
CA THR A 220 -5.61 -14.51 -3.55
C THR A 220 -6.54 -15.18 -2.53
N PHE A 221 -5.97 -15.74 -1.46
CA PHE A 221 -6.66 -16.24 -0.28
C PHE A 221 -6.12 -15.58 0.98
N GLY A 222 -7.02 -14.99 1.78
CA GLY A 222 -6.69 -14.42 3.07
C GLY A 222 -6.71 -15.44 4.21
N ASP A 223 -6.89 -14.93 5.43
CA ASP A 223 -6.99 -15.75 6.64
C ASP A 223 -8.02 -16.88 6.49
N LYS A 224 -7.66 -18.07 6.95
CA LYS A 224 -8.50 -19.28 6.89
C LYS A 224 -8.95 -19.67 5.47
N LEU A 225 -8.16 -19.33 4.45
CA LEU A 225 -8.42 -19.65 3.05
C LEU A 225 -9.74 -19.03 2.52
N VAL A 226 -10.11 -17.86 3.05
CA VAL A 226 -11.22 -17.08 2.49
C VAL A 226 -10.74 -16.41 1.20
N PRO A 227 -11.41 -16.59 0.05
CA PRO A 227 -10.99 -15.98 -1.21
C PRO A 227 -11.11 -14.46 -1.14
N ALA A 228 -10.06 -13.76 -1.57
CA ALA A 228 -10.07 -12.30 -1.67
C ALA A 228 -10.81 -11.83 -2.93
N PHE A 229 -10.86 -12.64 -3.99
CA PHE A 229 -11.58 -12.34 -5.21
C PHE A 229 -12.94 -13.02 -5.22
N VAL A 230 -14.00 -12.23 -5.37
CA VAL A 230 -15.39 -12.68 -5.28
C VAL A 230 -16.22 -12.19 -6.47
N ASP A 231 -17.32 -12.87 -6.78
CA ASP A 231 -18.24 -12.38 -7.84
C ASP A 231 -18.93 -11.07 -7.43
N GLU A 232 -19.30 -10.99 -6.15
CA GLU A 232 -20.00 -9.86 -5.54
C GLU A 232 -19.41 -9.56 -4.15
N LEU A 233 -19.22 -8.27 -3.83
CA LEU A 233 -18.74 -7.84 -2.51
C LEU A 233 -19.80 -8.09 -1.44
N ASP A 234 -19.36 -8.53 -0.26
CA ASP A 234 -20.17 -8.55 0.96
C ASP A 234 -20.73 -7.16 1.33
N ALA A 235 -20.08 -6.10 0.84
CA ALA A 235 -20.53 -4.73 0.99
C ALA A 235 -21.97 -4.51 0.47
N LEU A 236 -22.39 -5.22 -0.59
CA LEU A 236 -23.76 -5.13 -1.10
C LEU A 236 -24.76 -5.73 -0.10
N LYS A 237 -24.46 -6.89 0.48
CA LYS A 237 -25.29 -7.46 1.56
C LYS A 237 -25.30 -6.57 2.80
N LEU A 238 -24.17 -5.97 3.15
CA LEU A 238 -24.09 -5.06 4.28
C LEU A 238 -24.93 -3.79 4.04
N GLN A 239 -24.99 -3.30 2.80
CA GLN A 239 -25.86 -2.18 2.41
C GLN A 239 -27.31 -2.46 2.78
N GLU A 240 -27.83 -3.62 2.38
CA GLU A 240 -29.19 -4.04 2.67
C GLU A 240 -29.41 -4.22 4.18
N ASN A 241 -28.52 -4.96 4.84
CA ASN A 241 -28.63 -5.28 6.27
C ASN A 241 -28.58 -4.03 7.16
N ALA A 242 -27.78 -3.03 6.78
CA ALA A 242 -27.59 -1.80 7.55
C ALA A 242 -28.41 -0.61 7.01
N ASN A 243 -29.26 -0.83 5.99
CA ASN A 243 -30.06 0.19 5.33
C ASN A 243 -29.24 1.43 4.91
N LEU A 244 -28.14 1.19 4.21
CA LEU A 244 -27.25 2.23 3.68
C LEU A 244 -27.68 2.64 2.27
N ASP A 245 -27.55 3.92 1.94
CA ASP A 245 -27.89 4.43 0.61
C ASP A 245 -26.95 3.88 -0.49
N LEU A 246 -25.72 3.53 -0.12
CA LEU A 246 -24.69 3.02 -1.01
C LEU A 246 -23.92 1.87 -0.33
N PRO A 247 -23.43 0.89 -1.10
CA PRO A 247 -22.59 -0.15 -0.55
C PRO A 247 -21.27 0.45 -0.08
N PRO A 248 -20.76 0.05 1.11
CA PRO A 248 -19.51 0.58 1.64
C PRO A 248 -18.31 0.02 0.88
N VAL A 249 -18.04 0.56 -0.31
CA VAL A 249 -16.85 0.30 -1.13
C VAL A 249 -15.72 1.20 -0.64
N MET A 250 -14.55 0.61 -0.40
CA MET A 250 -13.37 1.33 0.10
C MET A 250 -12.62 2.01 -1.05
N ILE A 251 -12.33 1.28 -2.13
CA ILE A 251 -11.71 1.80 -3.35
C ILE A 251 -12.48 1.27 -4.55
N TYR A 252 -12.97 2.18 -5.38
CA TYR A 252 -13.69 1.87 -6.60
C TYR A 252 -12.73 1.49 -7.74
N SER A 253 -13.26 0.71 -8.67
CA SER A 253 -12.52 0.17 -9.82
C SER A 253 -11.95 1.23 -10.78
N ASP A 254 -12.56 2.40 -10.86
CA ASP A 254 -12.12 3.49 -11.74
C ASP A 254 -10.93 4.27 -11.17
N ASP A 255 -10.75 4.25 -9.86
CA ASP A 255 -9.58 4.79 -9.19
C ASP A 255 -8.37 3.84 -9.25
N LEU A 256 -8.62 2.54 -9.20
CA LEU A 256 -7.60 1.49 -9.17
C LEU A 256 -6.69 1.49 -10.41
N THR A 257 -5.37 1.43 -10.19
CA THR A 257 -4.37 1.37 -11.25
C THR A 257 -3.64 0.04 -11.34
N HIS A 258 -3.49 -0.66 -10.21
CA HIS A 258 -2.75 -1.91 -10.11
C HIS A 258 -3.39 -2.85 -9.09
N ILE A 259 -3.41 -4.15 -9.40
CA ILE A 259 -3.63 -5.24 -8.45
C ILE A 259 -2.34 -6.06 -8.39
N VAL A 260 -1.84 -6.31 -7.19
CA VAL A 260 -0.67 -7.15 -6.94
C VAL A 260 -1.13 -8.34 -6.10
N THR A 261 -0.91 -9.54 -6.61
CA THR A 261 -1.10 -10.81 -5.91
C THR A 261 0.16 -11.65 -6.06
N GLU A 262 0.21 -12.81 -5.43
CA GLU A 262 1.28 -13.79 -5.60
C GLU A 262 1.40 -14.35 -7.02
N GLU A 263 0.33 -14.25 -7.83
CA GLU A 263 0.31 -14.69 -9.24
C GLU A 263 0.98 -13.67 -10.18
N GLY A 264 0.93 -12.37 -9.81
CA GLY A 264 1.48 -11.30 -10.63
C GLY A 264 0.86 -9.93 -10.37
N ILE A 265 1.10 -9.02 -11.32
CA ILE A 265 0.57 -7.65 -11.32
C ILE A 265 -0.38 -7.47 -12.50
N ALA A 266 -1.60 -7.02 -12.24
CA ALA A 266 -2.53 -6.52 -13.25
C ALA A 266 -2.51 -4.98 -13.27
N TYR A 267 -2.14 -4.39 -14.40
CA TYR A 267 -2.02 -2.96 -14.66
C TYR A 267 -3.36 -2.40 -15.14
N MET A 268 -4.32 -2.33 -14.22
CA MET A 268 -5.73 -1.98 -14.46
C MET A 268 -5.96 -0.71 -15.25
N HIS A 269 -5.10 0.30 -15.09
CA HIS A 269 -5.21 1.57 -15.80
C HIS A 269 -4.93 1.43 -17.31
N LYS A 270 -4.19 0.40 -17.75
CA LYS A 270 -3.89 0.14 -19.17
C LYS A 270 -5.06 -0.49 -19.93
N CYS A 271 -6.02 -1.05 -19.20
CA CYS A 271 -7.18 -1.70 -19.80
C CYS A 271 -8.04 -0.68 -20.57
N SER A 272 -8.40 -1.04 -21.80
CA SER A 272 -9.18 -0.23 -22.73
C SER A 272 -10.68 -0.28 -22.49
N ASN A 273 -11.18 -1.26 -21.74
CA ASN A 273 -12.59 -1.43 -21.42
C ASN A 273 -12.81 -2.40 -20.24
N MET A 274 -14.07 -2.56 -19.82
CA MET A 274 -14.44 -3.43 -18.70
C MET A 274 -14.14 -4.92 -18.96
N GLN A 275 -14.31 -5.41 -20.19
CA GLN A 275 -14.04 -6.83 -20.49
C GLN A 275 -12.55 -7.16 -20.31
N GLU A 276 -11.67 -6.30 -20.82
CA GLU A 276 -10.21 -6.42 -20.64
C GLU A 276 -9.83 -6.29 -19.16
N LYS A 277 -10.50 -5.39 -18.42
CA LYS A 277 -10.33 -5.24 -16.96
C LYS A 277 -10.68 -6.53 -16.21
N MET A 278 -11.84 -7.12 -16.49
CA MET A 278 -12.26 -8.39 -15.88
C MET A 278 -11.28 -9.52 -16.22
N ALA A 279 -10.81 -9.60 -17.47
CA ALA A 279 -9.82 -10.59 -17.90
C ALA A 279 -8.49 -10.43 -17.14
N ALA A 280 -8.02 -9.20 -16.94
CA ALA A 280 -6.82 -8.92 -16.16
C ALA A 280 -6.97 -9.31 -14.69
N ILE A 281 -8.16 -9.11 -14.09
CA ILE A 281 -8.45 -9.56 -12.71
C ILE A 281 -8.38 -11.09 -12.62
N ARG A 282 -9.05 -11.82 -13.53
CA ARG A 282 -9.01 -13.28 -13.55
C ARG A 282 -7.58 -13.82 -13.63
N ALA A 283 -6.75 -13.20 -14.47
CA ALA A 283 -5.35 -13.58 -14.67
C ALA A 283 -4.46 -13.48 -13.42
N VAL A 284 -4.85 -12.71 -12.39
CA VAL A 284 -4.10 -12.57 -11.14
C VAL A 284 -4.88 -13.05 -9.91
N ALA A 285 -6.05 -13.65 -10.09
CA ALA A 285 -6.93 -14.07 -9.00
C ALA A 285 -6.69 -15.53 -8.52
N GLY A 286 -5.65 -16.19 -9.03
CA GLY A 286 -5.22 -17.53 -8.60
C GLY A 286 -6.31 -18.59 -8.70
N TYR A 287 -6.45 -19.43 -7.68
CA TYR A 287 -7.44 -20.52 -7.64
C TYR A 287 -8.80 -20.12 -7.06
N THR A 288 -9.09 -18.82 -6.93
CA THR A 288 -10.43 -18.35 -6.52
C THR A 288 -11.46 -18.65 -7.62
N ASP A 289 -12.76 -18.60 -7.29
CA ASP A 289 -13.83 -18.79 -8.29
C ASP A 289 -13.73 -17.79 -9.46
N ILE A 290 -13.18 -16.60 -9.22
CA ILE A 290 -12.89 -15.61 -10.26
C ILE A 290 -11.68 -16.04 -11.10
N GLY A 291 -10.60 -16.46 -10.45
CA GLY A 291 -9.40 -16.92 -11.14
C GLY A 291 -9.59 -18.19 -11.96
N LEU A 292 -10.46 -19.11 -11.53
CA LEU A 292 -10.82 -20.32 -12.30
C LEU A 292 -11.55 -20.04 -13.61
N GLN A 293 -12.06 -18.82 -13.82
CA GLN A 293 -12.68 -18.40 -15.08
C GLN A 293 -11.65 -17.84 -16.09
N GLU A 294 -10.36 -17.92 -15.77
CA GLU A 294 -9.26 -17.47 -16.62
C GLU A 294 -9.25 -18.18 -17.99
N ASN A 295 -8.88 -17.43 -19.02
CA ASN A 295 -8.71 -17.94 -20.38
C ASN A 295 -7.23 -17.78 -20.78
N PRO A 296 -6.47 -18.88 -20.95
CA PRO A 296 -5.02 -18.82 -21.23
C PRO A 296 -4.62 -17.97 -22.43
N ASN A 297 -5.49 -17.91 -23.45
CA ASN A 297 -5.23 -17.10 -24.64
C ASN A 297 -5.43 -15.60 -24.37
N GLU A 298 -6.43 -15.24 -23.56
CA GLU A 298 -6.63 -13.86 -23.11
C GLU A 298 -5.47 -13.43 -22.21
N THR A 299 -5.08 -14.25 -21.23
CA THR A 299 -3.96 -13.95 -20.33
C THR A 299 -2.65 -13.78 -21.09
N LYS A 300 -2.38 -14.64 -22.08
CA LYS A 300 -1.21 -14.48 -22.94
C LYS A 300 -1.23 -13.14 -23.67
N ALA A 301 -2.36 -12.76 -24.27
CA ALA A 301 -2.50 -11.46 -24.95
C ALA A 301 -2.33 -10.27 -23.99
N LEU A 302 -2.87 -10.37 -22.76
CA LEU A 302 -2.69 -9.35 -21.71
C LEU A 302 -1.23 -9.22 -21.29
N ARG A 303 -0.50 -10.34 -21.19
CA ARG A 303 0.95 -10.34 -20.91
C ARG A 303 1.75 -9.71 -22.04
N GLU A 304 1.43 -10.02 -23.30
CA GLU A 304 2.06 -9.40 -24.48
C GLU A 304 1.82 -7.89 -24.55
N LYS A 305 0.65 -7.42 -24.11
CA LYS A 305 0.34 -5.98 -23.98
C LYS A 305 0.98 -5.31 -22.74
N GLY A 306 1.58 -6.08 -21.84
CA GLY A 306 2.07 -5.59 -20.55
C GLY A 306 0.98 -5.14 -19.58
N ILE A 307 -0.27 -5.59 -19.78
CA ILE A 307 -1.40 -5.38 -18.86
C ILE A 307 -1.32 -6.37 -17.68
N VAL A 308 -0.72 -7.54 -17.88
CA VAL A 308 -0.42 -8.50 -16.81
C VAL A 308 1.07 -8.79 -16.84
N LYS A 309 1.72 -8.82 -15.68
CA LYS A 309 3.11 -9.30 -15.54
C LYS A 309 3.21 -10.29 -14.39
N THR A 310 3.69 -11.49 -14.69
CA THR A 310 4.01 -12.53 -13.70
C THR A 310 5.37 -12.24 -13.04
N PRO A 311 5.71 -12.92 -11.92
CA PRO A 311 7.07 -12.87 -11.37
C PRO A 311 8.15 -13.16 -12.43
N ALA A 312 7.90 -14.11 -13.34
CA ALA A 312 8.81 -14.47 -14.42
C ALA A 312 8.98 -13.33 -15.44
N ASP A 313 7.89 -12.63 -15.81
CA ASP A 313 7.96 -11.46 -16.71
C ASP A 313 8.77 -10.31 -16.08
N LEU A 314 8.74 -10.21 -14.76
CA LEU A 314 9.54 -9.26 -13.99
C LEU A 314 10.97 -9.77 -13.74
N GLY A 315 11.33 -10.98 -14.18
CA GLY A 315 12.63 -11.59 -13.89
C GLY A 315 12.90 -11.73 -12.39
N ILE A 316 11.88 -12.14 -11.63
CA ILE A 316 11.94 -12.43 -10.21
C ILE A 316 12.06 -13.94 -10.02
N ASP A 317 13.10 -14.37 -9.32
CA ASP A 317 13.27 -15.75 -8.89
C ASP A 317 12.45 -16.01 -7.62
N LEU A 318 11.46 -16.91 -7.71
CA LEU A 318 10.60 -17.28 -6.60
C LEU A 318 11.39 -17.86 -5.42
N ALA A 319 12.51 -18.54 -5.65
CA ALA A 319 13.33 -19.12 -4.58
C ALA A 319 14.01 -18.05 -3.71
N LYS A 320 14.23 -16.84 -4.26
CA LYS A 320 14.77 -15.71 -3.51
C LYS A 320 13.73 -15.04 -2.62
N ALA A 321 12.44 -15.23 -2.87
CA ALA A 321 11.35 -14.59 -2.13
C ALA A 321 11.16 -15.24 -0.75
N ASN A 322 12.14 -15.07 0.13
CA ASN A 322 12.12 -15.60 1.48
C ASN A 322 12.67 -14.59 2.49
N ARG A 323 12.45 -14.87 3.77
CA ARG A 323 12.79 -13.98 4.89
C ARG A 323 14.25 -13.57 5.01
N SER A 324 15.17 -14.19 4.27
CA SER A 324 16.56 -13.70 4.18
C SER A 324 16.66 -12.31 3.57
N LEU A 325 15.67 -11.89 2.76
CA LEU A 325 15.60 -10.55 2.16
C LEU A 325 15.16 -9.45 3.14
N LEU A 326 14.55 -9.78 4.28
CA LEU A 326 14.13 -8.75 5.23
C LEU A 326 15.35 -8.12 5.92
N ALA A 327 15.47 -6.79 5.86
CA ALA A 327 16.52 -6.05 6.57
C ALA A 327 16.48 -6.27 8.09
N ALA A 328 15.29 -6.50 8.64
CA ALA A 328 15.05 -6.88 10.03
C ALA A 328 14.02 -8.02 10.08
N LYS A 329 14.30 -9.10 10.82
CA LYS A 329 13.50 -10.34 10.81
C LYS A 329 12.57 -10.49 12.01
N ASN A 330 12.67 -9.59 12.97
CA ASN A 330 11.88 -9.54 14.20
C ASN A 330 11.96 -8.14 14.85
N ILE A 331 11.23 -7.91 15.94
CA ILE A 331 11.23 -6.61 16.65
C ILE A 331 12.61 -6.26 17.24
N LYS A 332 13.38 -7.24 17.73
CA LYS A 332 14.72 -6.98 18.28
C LYS A 332 15.66 -6.41 17.22
N ASP A 333 15.65 -6.96 16.02
CA ASP A 333 16.44 -6.43 14.91
C ASP A 333 16.05 -4.96 14.62
N LEU A 334 14.76 -4.59 14.71
CA LEU A 334 14.33 -3.19 14.57
C LEU A 334 14.87 -2.29 15.66
N VAL A 335 14.94 -2.78 16.91
CA VAL A 335 15.58 -2.05 18.02
C VAL A 335 17.07 -1.86 17.74
N ASP A 336 17.75 -2.90 17.27
CA ASP A 336 19.18 -2.85 16.97
C ASP A 336 19.46 -1.88 15.80
N TRP A 337 18.64 -1.90 14.74
CA TRP A 337 18.68 -0.91 13.64
C TRP A 337 18.46 0.52 14.12
N SER A 338 17.60 0.73 15.13
CA SER A 338 17.35 2.06 15.69
C SER A 338 18.47 2.58 16.60
N GLY A 339 19.51 1.78 16.86
CA GLY A 339 20.52 2.11 17.86
C GLY A 339 19.97 2.11 19.30
N GLY A 340 18.94 1.31 19.57
CA GLY A 340 18.26 1.24 20.87
C GLY A 340 17.22 2.34 21.14
N LEU A 341 16.96 3.23 20.17
CA LEU A 341 16.02 4.34 20.32
C LEU A 341 14.55 3.95 20.10
N TYR A 342 14.28 2.83 19.42
CA TYR A 342 12.95 2.24 19.35
C TYR A 342 12.70 1.42 20.61
N ASN A 343 11.69 1.83 21.39
CA ASN A 343 11.32 1.22 22.65
C ASN A 343 9.97 0.47 22.52
N PRO A 344 9.93 -0.73 21.91
CA PRO A 344 8.70 -1.40 21.52
C PRO A 344 7.72 -1.58 22.68
N PRO A 345 6.41 -1.55 22.47
CA PRO A 345 5.42 -1.85 23.51
C PRO A 345 5.64 -3.23 24.13
N ALA A 346 5.29 -3.41 25.41
CA ALA A 346 5.54 -4.66 26.14
C ALA A 346 5.02 -5.93 25.43
N ARG A 347 3.90 -5.84 24.69
CA ARG A 347 3.34 -6.96 23.92
C ARG A 347 4.23 -7.49 22.80
N PHE A 348 5.24 -6.71 22.39
CA PHE A 348 6.18 -7.04 21.32
C PHE A 348 7.60 -7.35 21.84
N ARG A 349 7.82 -7.29 23.16
CA ARG A 349 9.10 -7.66 23.78
C ARG A 349 9.05 -9.13 24.19
N ASN A 350 10.07 -9.89 23.80
CA ASN A 350 10.26 -11.27 24.22
C ASN A 350 11.68 -11.50 24.80
N TRP A 351 12.30 -10.46 25.34
CA TRP A 351 13.60 -10.47 26.03
C TRP A 351 13.59 -9.63 27.29
#